data_AF-H9FH58-F1
#
_entry.id   AF-H9FH58-F1
#
_cell.length_a   1.000
_cell.length_b   1.000
_cell.length_c   1.000
_cell.angle_alpha   90.00
_cell.angle_beta   90.00
_cell.angle_gamma   90.00
#
_symmetry.space_group_name_H-M   'P 1'
#
loop_
_entity.id
_entity.type
_entity.pdbx_description
1 polymer ?
#
loop_
_entity_poly.entity_id
_entity_poly.type
_entity_poly.pdbx_seq_one_letter_code
_entity_poly.pdbx_strand_id
1 'polypeptide(L)'
;VVTGHRQSFGTNSDVLAQQFALMVPLLFNGCRSGEIFAIDLRCGNQGKGWKATRLFHDSAVTSVRILQDEQYLMASDMAGK
;
A
#
# COMPACT_ATOMS: atom_id res chain seq x y z
N VAL A 1 10.55 19.29 9.21
CA VAL A 1 9.78 19.52 10.46
C VAL A 1 8.77 18.39 10.59
N VAL A 2 8.82 17.60 11.67
CA VAL A 2 7.76 16.66 12.00
C VAL A 2 6.65 17.47 12.67
N THR A 3 5.44 17.45 12.12
CA THR A 3 4.31 18.29 12.60
C THR A 3 3.62 17.74 13.85
N GLY A 4 3.99 16.53 14.30
CA GLY A 4 3.32 15.83 15.41
C GLY A 4 1.96 15.22 15.04
N HIS A 5 1.46 15.48 13.82
CA HIS A 5 0.21 14.91 13.34
C HIS A 5 0.41 13.41 13.02
N ARG A 6 -0.33 12.54 13.72
CA ARG A 6 -0.32 11.10 13.49
C ARG A 6 -1.68 10.64 12.98
N GLN A 7 -1.67 9.85 11.92
CA GLN A 7 -2.85 9.19 11.39
C GLN A 7 -2.65 7.68 11.42
N SER A 8 -3.72 6.95 11.76
CA SER A 8 -3.75 5.49 11.77
C SER A 8 -4.77 5.02 10.74
N PHE A 9 -4.45 3.98 9.96
CA PHE A 9 -5.34 3.41 8.95
C PHE A 9 -5.61 1.95 9.30
N GLY A 10 -6.87 1.57 9.47
CA GLY A 10 -7.24 0.22 9.88
C GLY A 10 -7.31 -0.73 8.68
N THR A 11 -6.45 -1.74 8.62
CA THR A 11 -6.39 -2.68 7.50
C THR A 11 -7.26 -3.92 7.75
N ASN A 12 -7.58 -4.65 6.69
CA ASN A 12 -8.35 -5.90 6.81
C ASN A 12 -7.47 -7.12 7.15
N SER A 13 -6.14 -6.96 7.07
CA SER A 13 -5.14 -8.00 7.29
C SER A 13 -3.79 -7.35 7.59
N ASP A 14 -2.84 -8.14 8.10
CA ASP A 14 -1.48 -7.69 8.43
C ASP A 14 -0.78 -7.16 7.18
N VAL A 15 -0.17 -5.97 7.28
CA VAL A 15 0.67 -5.40 6.22
C VAL A 15 2.07 -5.97 6.36
N LEU A 16 2.57 -6.62 5.31
CA LEU A 16 3.86 -7.31 5.30
C LEU A 16 4.92 -6.59 4.44
N ALA A 17 4.48 -5.79 3.46
CA ALA A 17 5.36 -5.02 2.59
C ALA A 17 4.80 -3.63 2.34
N GLN A 18 5.67 -2.62 2.27
CA GLN A 18 5.28 -1.23 2.02
C GLN A 18 6.28 -0.53 1.11
N GLN A 19 5.79 0.34 0.22
CA GLN A 19 6.63 1.22 -0.58
C GLN A 19 5.92 2.57 -0.79
N PHE A 20 6.66 3.65 -0.59
CA PHE A 20 6.16 5.02 -0.79
C PHE A 20 6.49 5.51 -2.20
N ALA A 21 5.50 6.12 -2.87
CA ALA A 21 5.68 6.90 -4.09
C ALA A 21 6.05 8.35 -3.72
N LEU A 22 7.04 8.88 -4.42
CA LEU A 22 7.62 10.21 -4.25
C LEU A 22 6.92 11.27 -5.11
N MET A 23 6.47 10.93 -6.32
CA MET A 23 5.82 11.89 -7.24
C MET A 23 4.36 12.10 -6.87
N VAL A 24 3.68 11.04 -6.47
CA VAL A 24 2.35 11.09 -5.86
C VAL A 24 2.44 10.49 -4.44
N PRO A 25 1.98 11.18 -3.38
CA PRO A 25 2.19 10.74 -1.99
C PRO A 25 1.26 9.58 -1.60
N LEU A 26 1.43 8.46 -2.31
CA LEU A 26 0.77 7.19 -2.13
C LEU A 26 1.69 6.24 -1.36
N LEU A 27 1.15 5.60 -0.33
CA LEU A 27 1.82 4.49 0.34
C LEU A 27 1.18 3.19 -0.13
N PHE A 28 1.89 2.40 -0.92
CA PHE A 28 1.46 1.06 -1.33
C PHE A 28 1.74 0.05 -0.23
N ASN A 29 0.79 -0.86 0.01
CA ASN A 29 0.83 -1.84 1.08
C ASN A 29 0.46 -3.20 0.50
N GLY A 30 1.29 -4.21 0.74
CA GLY A 30 1.01 -5.62 0.49
C GLY A 30 0.64 -6.33 1.78
N CYS A 31 -0.43 -7.13 1.76
CA CYS A 31 -0.96 -7.79 2.94
C CYS A 31 -0.79 -9.31 2.97
N ARG A 32 -0.91 -9.89 4.17
CA ARG A 32 -1.00 -11.33 4.39
C ARG A 32 -2.17 -11.98 3.64
N SER A 33 -3.27 -11.25 3.46
CA SER A 33 -4.44 -11.69 2.69
C SER A 33 -4.25 -11.69 1.17
N GLY A 34 -3.09 -11.27 0.66
CA GLY A 34 -2.87 -11.05 -0.77
C GLY A 34 -3.37 -9.71 -1.30
N GLU A 35 -4.08 -8.92 -0.48
CA GLU A 35 -4.51 -7.58 -0.87
C GLU A 35 -3.31 -6.66 -1.05
N ILE A 36 -3.31 -5.90 -2.15
CA ILE A 36 -2.44 -4.75 -2.36
C ILE A 36 -3.33 -3.52 -2.46
N PHE A 37 -3.06 -2.51 -1.64
CA PHE A 37 -3.78 -1.23 -1.69
C PHE A 37 -2.83 -0.05 -1.47
N ALA A 38 -3.19 1.11 -2.02
CA ALA A 38 -2.50 2.35 -1.73
C ALA A 38 -3.29 3.21 -0.72
N ILE A 39 -2.58 4.03 0.03
CA ILE A 39 -3.16 5.08 0.88
C ILE A 39 -2.75 6.42 0.27
N ASP A 40 -3.71 7.26 -0.06
CA ASP A 40 -3.42 8.67 -0.36
C ASP A 40 -3.27 9.45 0.94
N LEU A 41 -2.02 9.78 1.28
CA LEU A 41 -1.69 10.47 2.53
C LEU A 41 -2.21 11.91 2.56
N ARG A 42 -2.61 12.49 1.42
CA ARG A 42 -3.19 13.85 1.37
C ARG A 42 -4.63 13.88 1.87
N CYS A 43 -5.37 12.79 1.68
CA CYS A 43 -6.79 12.72 2.01
C CYS A 43 -7.05 12.52 3.51
N GLY A 44 -6.03 12.13 4.27
CA GLY A 44 -6.16 11.75 5.67
C GLY A 44 -7.05 10.53 5.89
N ASN A 45 -7.26 10.16 7.17
CA ASN A 45 -8.19 9.09 7.52
C ASN A 45 -9.59 9.64 7.82
N GLN A 46 -10.32 10.08 6.77
CA GLN A 46 -11.68 10.63 6.90
C GLN A 46 -12.80 9.56 6.89
N GLY A 47 -12.48 8.29 7.15
CA GLY A 47 -13.47 7.21 7.21
C GLY A 47 -13.42 6.26 6.00
N LYS A 48 -14.57 5.76 5.54
CA LYS A 48 -14.61 4.74 4.47
C LYS A 48 -14.10 5.33 3.15
N GLY A 49 -13.10 4.69 2.53
CA GLY A 49 -12.63 5.06 1.18
C GLY A 49 -11.18 5.57 1.09
N TRP A 50 -10.39 5.53 2.17
CA TRP A 50 -8.98 5.95 2.13
C TRP A 50 -8.07 5.04 1.28
N LYS A 51 -8.52 3.82 0.95
CA LYS A 51 -7.81 2.91 0.04
C LYS A 51 -7.96 3.39 -1.40
N ALA A 52 -6.88 3.91 -1.97
CA ALA A 52 -6.74 4.11 -3.41
C ALA A 52 -6.25 2.81 -4.05
N THR A 53 -6.91 2.31 -5.08
CA THR A 53 -6.57 1.07 -5.80
C THR A 53 -6.60 -0.19 -4.92
N ARG A 54 -7.17 -1.28 -5.43
CA ARG A 54 -7.18 -2.58 -4.75
C ARG A 54 -6.90 -3.68 -5.75
N LEU A 55 -5.77 -4.34 -5.58
CA LEU A 55 -5.33 -5.50 -6.35
C LEU A 55 -5.21 -6.70 -5.40
N PHE A 56 -5.20 -7.92 -5.94
CA PHE A 56 -5.17 -9.13 -5.13
C PHE A 56 -4.24 -10.18 -5.74
N HIS A 57 -3.43 -10.77 -4.87
CA HIS A 57 -2.79 -12.07 -5.04
C HIS A 57 -3.58 -13.14 -4.27
N ASP A 58 -3.39 -14.41 -4.62
CA ASP A 58 -3.98 -15.55 -3.90
C ASP A 58 -3.17 -15.95 -2.66
N SER A 59 -1.99 -15.35 -2.46
CA SER A 59 -1.12 -15.61 -1.31
C SER A 59 -0.54 -14.31 -0.73
N ALA A 60 0.10 -14.40 0.44
CA ALA A 60 0.61 -13.21 1.11
C ALA A 60 1.63 -12.47 0.26
N VAL A 61 1.46 -11.16 0.14
CA VAL A 61 2.37 -10.29 -0.59
C VAL A 61 3.64 -10.10 0.23
N THR A 62 4.79 -10.38 -0.37
CA THR A 62 6.11 -10.35 0.28
C THR A 62 6.92 -9.12 -0.11
N SER A 63 6.66 -8.55 -1.29
CA SER A 63 7.29 -7.30 -1.71
C SER A 63 6.36 -6.49 -2.61
N VAL A 64 6.51 -5.17 -2.57
CA VAL A 64 5.90 -4.22 -3.50
C VAL A 64 6.97 -3.24 -3.95
N ARG A 65 7.04 -2.94 -5.25
CA ARG A 65 8.03 -2.03 -5.81
C ARG A 65 7.41 -1.14 -6.88
N ILE A 66 7.72 0.13 -6.80
CA ILE A 66 7.27 1.15 -7.74
C ILE A 66 8.38 1.30 -8.81
N LEU A 67 8.00 1.26 -10.08
CA LEU A 67 8.92 1.23 -11.22
C LEU A 67 8.55 2.28 -12.27
N GLN A 68 9.53 2.65 -13.10
CA GLN A 68 9.39 3.52 -14.28
C GLN A 68 8.55 4.77 -14.01
N ASP A 69 9.13 5.74 -13.29
CA ASP A 69 8.48 7.03 -12.97
C ASP A 69 7.08 6.87 -12.36
N GLU A 70 6.96 5.86 -11.50
CA GLU A 70 5.73 5.54 -10.74
C GLU A 70 4.53 5.12 -11.61
N GLN A 71 4.79 4.68 -12.84
CA GLN A 71 3.75 4.19 -13.74
C GLN A 71 3.42 2.70 -13.53
N TYR A 72 4.31 1.95 -12.87
CA TYR A 72 4.12 0.52 -12.66
C TYR A 72 4.32 0.13 -11.20
N LEU A 73 3.47 -0.78 -10.76
CA LEU A 73 3.61 -1.47 -9.49
C LEU A 73 3.95 -2.93 -9.76
N MET A 74 5.12 -3.35 -9.29
CA MET A 74 5.51 -4.75 -9.22
C MET A 74 5.20 -5.28 -7.82
N ALA A 75 4.71 -6.51 -7.74
CA ALA A 75 4.54 -7.21 -6.48
C ALA A 75 4.97 -8.68 -6.61
N SER A 76 5.48 -9.23 -5.51
CA SER A 76 5.72 -10.66 -5.36
C SER A 76 4.92 -11.19 -4.19
N ASP A 77 4.54 -12.47 -4.26
CA ASP A 77 3.82 -13.14 -3.20
C ASP A 77 4.55 -14.41 -2.72
N MET A 78 3.97 -15.11 -1.75
CA MET A 78 4.53 -16.36 -1.21
C MET A 78 4.26 -17.59 -2.10
N ALA A 79 3.49 -17.47 -3.18
CA ALA A 79 3.24 -18.59 -4.09
C ALA A 79 4.49 -18.99 -4.86
N GLY A 80 5.42 -18.03 -5.08
CA GLY A 80 6.74 -18.29 -5.65
C GLY A 80 6.70 -18.79 -7.11
N LYS A 81 5.70 -18.39 -7.87
CA LYS A 81 5.48 -18.78 -9.27
C LYS A 81 5.80 -17.66 -10.23
#